data_AF-A0A5C4LMH4-F1
#
_entry.id   AF-A0A5C4LMH4-F1
#
_cell.length_a   1.000
_cell.length_b   1.000
_cell.length_c   1.000
_cell.angle_alpha   90.00
_cell.angle_beta   90.00
_cell.angle_gamma   90.00
#
_symmetry.space_group_name_H-M   'P 1'
#
loop_
_entity.id
_entity.type
_entity.pdbx_description
1 polymer ?
#
loop_
_entity_poly.entity_id
_entity_poly.type
_entity_poly.pdbx_seq_one_letter_code
_entity_poly.pdbx_strand_id
1 'polypeptide(L)' 'MNQLVRMSHIVTADAVEEPSPSLRVPFAQSGAFVCKFIIGEPNDRAVCCGAPVQDGKSWCAFHRRIVFEPTRPGRLR' A
#
# COMPACT_ATOMS: atom_id res chain seq x y z
N MET A 1 30.92 -24.78 11.36
CA MET A 1 29.64 -24.35 11.96
C MET A 1 29.94 -23.18 12.89
N ASN A 2 29.22 -22.07 13.00
CA ASN A 2 28.03 -21.43 12.41
C ASN A 2 27.95 -20.13 13.26
N GLN A 3 27.48 -18.97 12.85
CA GLN A 3 26.92 -18.42 11.63
C GLN A 3 27.05 -16.90 11.87
N LEU A 4 27.48 -16.16 10.85
CA LEU A 4 27.52 -14.70 10.93
C LEU A 4 26.11 -14.16 11.23
N VAL A 5 26.00 -13.37 12.29
CA VAL A 5 24.82 -12.56 12.58
C VAL A 5 24.66 -11.57 11.43
N ARG A 6 23.74 -11.87 10.52
CA ARG A 6 23.38 -11.00 9.41
C ARG A 6 22.69 -9.78 10.02
N MET A 7 23.46 -8.71 10.23
CA MET A 7 22.97 -7.41 10.66
C MET A 7 21.76 -7.06 9.79
N SER A 8 20.59 -7.06 10.42
CA SER A 8 19.35 -6.58 9.85
C SER A 8 19.61 -5.15 9.41
N HIS A 9 19.72 -4.95 8.10
CA HIS A 9 19.61 -3.64 7.50
C HIS A 9 18.28 -3.07 8.00
N ILE A 10 18.37 -2.18 8.98
CA ILE A 10 17.34 -1.20 9.24
C ILE A 10 17.36 -0.36 7.97
N VAL A 11 16.61 -0.81 6.97
CA VAL A 11 16.23 0.04 5.86
C VAL A 11 15.53 1.19 6.54
N THR A 12 16.20 2.34 6.58
CA THR A 12 15.58 3.62 6.84
C THR A 12 14.36 3.65 5.96
N ALA A 13 13.20 3.37 6.57
CA ALA A 13 11.96 3.31 5.87
C ALA A 13 11.72 4.74 5.40
N ASP A 14 12.01 5.00 4.13
CA ASP A 14 11.54 6.22 3.47
C ASP A 14 10.09 6.39 3.92
N ALA A 15 9.83 7.54 4.53
CA ALA A 15 8.51 7.90 4.99
C ALA A 15 7.64 7.96 3.74
N VAL A 16 6.89 6.88 3.48
CA VAL A 16 5.95 6.85 2.37
C VAL A 16 4.83 7.78 2.79
N GLU A 17 4.78 8.94 2.13
CA GLU A 17 3.78 9.96 2.40
C GLU A 17 2.39 9.52 1.95
N GLU A 18 1.38 10.11 2.57
CA GLU A 18 -0.01 9.92 2.16
C GLU A 18 -0.22 10.53 0.77
N PRO A 19 -0.87 9.82 -0.17
CA PRO A 19 -1.11 10.32 -1.51
C PRO A 19 -2.04 11.54 -1.51
N SER A 20 -1.75 12.51 -2.39
CA SER A 20 -2.53 13.74 -2.50
C SER A 20 -4.04 13.48 -2.73
N PRO A 21 -4.93 14.21 -2.03
CA PRO A 21 -6.37 14.18 -2.29
C PRO A 21 -6.77 14.54 -3.73
N SER A 22 -5.93 15.31 -4.44
CA SER A 22 -6.21 15.69 -5.83
C SER A 22 -6.17 14.52 -6.82
N LEU A 23 -5.59 13.39 -6.43
CA LEU A 23 -5.51 12.17 -7.25
C LEU A 23 -6.76 11.30 -7.12
N ARG A 24 -7.69 11.65 -6.23
CA ARG A 24 -8.88 10.84 -5.95
C ARG A 24 -9.78 10.76 -7.17
N VAL A 25 -10.30 9.57 -7.44
CA VAL A 25 -11.16 9.30 -8.59
C VAL A 25 -12.35 8.43 -8.19
N PRO A 26 -13.52 8.56 -8.85
CA PRO A 26 -14.62 7.62 -8.65
C PRO A 26 -14.18 6.18 -8.93
N PHE A 27 -14.55 5.23 -8.08
CA PHE A 27 -14.12 3.84 -8.21
C PHE A 27 -14.53 3.23 -9.56
N ALA A 28 -15.77 3.50 -10.00
CA ALA A 28 -16.28 3.05 -11.29
C ALA A 28 -15.49 3.59 -12.50
N GLN A 29 -14.75 4.70 -12.33
CA GLN A 29 -13.94 5.33 -13.38
C GLN A 29 -12.44 5.10 -13.17
N SER A 30 -12.06 4.31 -12.17
CA SER A 30 -10.65 4.10 -11.85
C SER A 30 -10.01 3.18 -12.91
N GLY A 31 -8.99 3.68 -13.61
CA GLY A 31 -8.23 2.91 -14.63
C GLY A 31 -7.43 1.73 -14.06
N ALA A 32 -6.75 0.96 -14.91
CA ALA A 32 -6.02 -0.24 -14.48
C ALA A 32 -4.79 0.05 -13.58
N PHE A 33 -4.15 1.21 -13.74
CA PHE A 33 -2.86 1.54 -13.11
C PHE A 33 -2.98 2.60 -12.01
N VAL A 34 -4.11 2.61 -11.29
CA VAL A 34 -4.34 3.52 -10.15
C VAL A 34 -4.77 2.77 -8.90
N CYS A 35 -4.47 3.35 -7.74
CA CYS A 35 -4.73 2.75 -6.44
C CYS A 35 -6.24 2.67 -6.17
N LYS A 36 -6.69 1.45 -5.84
CA LYS A 36 -8.09 1.07 -5.61
C LYS A 36 -8.51 1.13 -4.14
N PHE A 37 -7.70 1.73 -3.27
CA PHE A 37 -8.08 1.91 -1.87
C PHE A 37 -9.26 2.88 -1.80
N ILE A 38 -10.39 2.44 -1.24
CA ILE A 38 -11.59 3.27 -1.07
C ILE A 38 -11.37 4.24 0.09
N ILE A 39 -11.64 5.51 -0.15
CA ILE A 39 -11.60 6.57 0.85
C ILE A 39 -13.03 6.82 1.31
N GLY A 40 -13.31 6.56 2.59
CA GLY A 40 -14.66 6.65 3.15
C GLY A 40 -15.48 5.39 2.90
N GLU A 41 -16.76 5.56 2.58
CA GLU A 41 -17.74 4.46 2.51
C GLU A 41 -17.70 3.72 1.16
N PRO A 42 -17.74 2.37 1.16
CA PRO A 42 -17.76 1.56 -0.05
C PRO A 42 -19.19 1.42 -0.60
N ASN A 43 -19.68 2.49 -1.26
CA ASN A 43 -20.98 2.51 -1.93
C ASN A 43 -20.85 2.73 -3.45
N ASP A 44 -21.97 2.95 -4.14
CA ASP A 44 -22.04 3.23 -5.58
C ASP A 44 -21.29 4.52 -5.99
N ARG A 45 -21.08 5.43 -5.05
CA ARG A 45 -20.33 6.68 -5.20
C ARG A 45 -18.95 6.61 -4.57
N ALA A 46 -18.43 5.40 -4.32
CA ALA A 46 -17.13 5.20 -3.71
C ALA A 46 -16.04 5.97 -4.49
N VAL A 47 -15.19 6.64 -3.73
CA VAL A 47 -14.02 7.36 -4.25
C VAL A 47 -12.77 6.59 -3.85
N CYS A 48 -11.86 6.39 -4.80
CA CYS A 48 -10.59 5.75 -4.55
C CYS A 48 -9.45 6.75 -4.45
N CYS A 49 -8.38 6.31 -3.78
CA CYS A 49 -7.12 7.04 -3.67
C CYS A 49 -6.61 7.54 -5.03
N GLY A 50 -6.63 6.68 -6.06
CA GLY A 50 -6.29 7.07 -7.43
C GLY A 50 -4.80 7.35 -7.69
N ALA A 51 -3.93 7.29 -6.69
CA ALA A 51 -2.49 7.43 -6.88
C ALA A 51 -1.93 6.33 -7.80
N PRO A 52 -0.88 6.60 -8.60
CA PRO A 52 -0.26 5.60 -9.45
C PRO A 52 0.19 4.36 -8.68
N VAL A 53 0.05 3.20 -9.30
CA VAL A 53 0.54 1.92 -8.78
C VAL A 53 1.56 1.33 -9.74
N GLN A 54 2.48 0.55 -9.21
CA GLN A 54 3.36 -0.25 -10.06
C GLN A 54 2.54 -1.38 -10.71
N ASP A 55 2.97 -1.83 -11.87
CA ASP A 55 2.26 -2.84 -12.66
C ASP A 55 1.89 -4.08 -11.85
N GLY A 56 0.66 -4.56 -12.06
CA GLY A 56 0.10 -5.72 -11.38
C GLY A 56 -0.26 -5.50 -9.89
N LYS A 57 -0.22 -4.26 -9.38
CA LYS A 57 -0.60 -3.94 -7.99
C LYS A 57 -1.91 -3.16 -7.93
N SER A 58 -2.76 -3.46 -6.96
CA SER A 58 -4.02 -2.72 -6.74
C SER A 58 -3.87 -1.51 -5.82
N TRP A 59 -2.76 -1.39 -5.07
CA TRP A 59 -2.54 -0.36 -4.05
C TRP A 59 -1.20 0.33 -4.20
N CYS A 60 -1.17 1.65 -3.96
CA CYS A 60 0.05 2.45 -3.94
C CYS A 60 0.92 2.07 -2.73
N ALA A 61 2.15 2.58 -2.67
CA ALA A 61 3.09 2.25 -1.59
C ALA A 61 2.50 2.53 -0.19
N PHE A 62 1.75 3.63 -0.04
CA PHE A 62 1.11 4.00 1.22
C PHE A 62 0.00 3.00 1.60
N HIS A 63 -0.99 2.83 0.74
CA HIS A 63 -2.13 1.95 1.01
C HIS A 63 -1.78 0.47 1.04
N ARG A 64 -0.65 0.06 0.44
CA ARG A 64 -0.11 -1.29 0.65
C ARG A 64 0.25 -1.57 2.10
N ARG A 65 0.76 -0.58 2.84
CA ARG A 65 1.11 -0.76 4.26
C ARG A 65 -0.14 -1.00 5.12
N ILE A 66 -1.27 -0.41 4.73
CA ILE A 66 -2.56 -0.58 5.40
C ILE A 66 -3.16 -1.95 5.06
N VAL A 67 -3.18 -2.32 3.78
CA VAL A 67 -3.81 -3.57 3.32
C VAL A 67 -3.01 -4.81 3.71
N PHE A 68 -1.68 -4.73 3.65
CA PHE A 68 -0.78 -5.83 3.96
C PHE A 68 -0.10 -5.66 5.32
N GLU A 69 -0.73 -4.98 6.27
CA GLU A 69 -0.18 -4.70 7.59
C GLU A 69 0.60 -5.92 8.11
N PRO A 70 1.90 -5.77 8.45
CA PRO A 70 2.77 -6.91 8.69
C PRO A 70 2.20 -7.73 9.85
N THR A 71 1.78 -8.95 9.53
CA THR A 71 0.94 -9.78 10.38
C THR A 71 1.75 -10.31 11.56
N ARG A 72 1.93 -9.49 12.60
CA ARG A 72 2.60 -9.83 13.88
C ARG A 72 4.08 -10.26 13.71
N PRO A 73 4.90 -10.22 14.79
CA PRO A 73 6.18 -10.92 14.78
C PRO A 73 5.89 -12.38 14.44
N GLY A 74 6.50 -12.88 13.36
CA GLY A 74 6.19 -14.19 12.80
C GLY A 74 6.19 -15.27 13.88
N ARG A 75 5.17 -16.13 13.88
CA ARG A 75 5.36 -17.45 14.49
C ARG A 75 6.38 -18.17 13.62
N LEU A 76 7.62 -18.23 14.09
CA LEU A 76 8.65 -19.11 13.54
C LEU A 76 8.03 -20.50 13.43
N ARG A 77 7.94 -21.02 12.21
CA ARG A 77 7.62 -22.41 11.93
C ARG A 77 8.91 -23.20 11.81
#